data_AF-A0A7V9FCE1-F1
#
_entry.id   AF-A0A7V9FCE1-F1
#
_cell.length_a   1.000
_cell.length_b   1.000
_cell.length_c   1.000
_cell.angle_alpha   90.00
_cell.angle_beta   90.00
_cell.angle_gamma   90.00
#
_symmetry.space_group_name_H-M   'P 1'
#
loop_
_entity.id
_entity.type
_entity.pdbx_description
1 polymer ?
#
loop_
_entity_poly.entity_id
_entity_poly.type
_entity_poly.pdbx_seq_one_letter_code
_entity_poly.pdbx_strand_id
1 'polypeptide(L)'
;MVHESEIIHVDPGTDLDRLLEDVGSSAIVLERRGVRYRLQRESLAIANENDIWANYDPERARAAIRKAAGAWSDLDTDAMKESIYRARDEGSRPPDRPSAISSIATG
;
A
#
# COMPACT_ATOMS: atom_id res chain seq x y z
N MET A 1 3.83 -20.64 -11.41
CA MET A 1 2.72 -21.60 -11.47
C MET A 1 1.59 -21.03 -10.63
N VAL A 2 0.49 -20.63 -11.26
CA VAL A 2 -0.72 -20.23 -10.54
C VAL A 2 -1.43 -21.52 -10.16
N HIS A 3 -1.63 -21.77 -8.88
CA HIS A 3 -2.45 -22.90 -8.43
C HIS A 3 -3.90 -22.43 -8.50
N GLU A 4 -4.75 -23.20 -9.18
CA GLU A 4 -6.18 -22.96 -9.19
C GLU A 4 -6.73 -23.18 -7.78
N SER A 5 -7.56 -22.25 -7.30
CA SER A 5 -8.17 -22.34 -5.96
C SER A 5 -9.33 -23.32 -5.98
N GLU A 6 -9.35 -24.26 -5.04
CA GLU A 6 -10.50 -25.12 -4.80
C GLU A 6 -11.52 -24.40 -3.91
N ILE A 7 -12.81 -24.44 -4.30
CA ILE A 7 -13.89 -23.87 -3.49
C ILE A 7 -14.34 -24.92 -2.48
N ILE A 8 -14.23 -24.60 -1.20
CA ILE A 8 -14.74 -25.42 -0.10
C ILE A 8 -16.04 -24.81 0.41
N HIS A 9 -17.13 -25.58 0.37
CA HIS A 9 -18.39 -25.18 0.97
C HIS A 9 -18.33 -25.33 2.50
N VAL A 10 -18.80 -24.31 3.21
CA VAL A 10 -18.87 -24.30 4.68
C VAL A 10 -20.31 -24.51 5.09
N ASP A 11 -20.55 -25.52 5.94
CA ASP A 11 -21.89 -25.79 6.46
C ASP A 11 -22.30 -24.77 7.53
N PRO A 12 -23.58 -24.33 7.55
CA PRO A 12 -24.07 -23.40 8.56
C PRO A 12 -23.95 -23.93 9.99
N GLY A 13 -23.71 -23.03 10.94
CA GLY A 13 -23.64 -23.34 12.38
C GLY A 13 -22.35 -24.04 12.83
N THR A 14 -21.40 -24.25 11.92
CA THR A 14 -20.06 -24.72 12.25
C THR A 14 -19.20 -23.61 12.85
N ASP A 15 -18.10 -23.96 13.52
CA ASP A 15 -17.15 -22.95 14.03
C ASP A 15 -16.52 -22.13 12.90
N LEU A 16 -16.39 -22.70 11.71
CA LEU A 16 -15.88 -22.00 10.53
C LEU A 16 -16.91 -21.01 9.98
N ASP A 17 -18.21 -21.34 10.01
CA ASP A 17 -19.30 -20.44 9.63
C ASP A 17 -19.34 -19.20 10.53
N ARG A 18 -19.29 -19.40 11.85
CA ARG A 18 -19.22 -18.29 12.84
C ARG A 18 -17.99 -17.42 12.64
N LEU A 19 -16.83 -18.04 12.39
CA LEU A 19 -15.59 -17.30 12.10
C LEU A 19 -15.75 -16.39 10.87
N LEU A 20 -16.47 -16.84 9.84
CA LEU A 20 -16.70 -16.08 8.61
C LEU A 20 -17.69 -14.92 8.79
N GLU A 21 -18.59 -14.98 9.78
CA GLU A 21 -19.45 -13.85 10.17
C GLU A 21 -18.62 -12.67 10.71
N ASP A 22 -17.59 -12.96 11.52
CA ASP A 22 -16.74 -11.94 12.15
C ASP A 22 -15.80 -11.21 11.17
N VAL A 23 -15.43 -11.84 10.04
CA VAL A 23 -14.52 -11.28 9.01
C VAL A 23 -15.10 -10.04 8.32
N GLY A 24 -16.42 -9.80 8.42
CA GLY A 24 -17.10 -8.66 7.80
C GLY A 24 -16.56 -7.29 8.24
N SER A 25 -15.94 -7.19 9.42
CA SER A 25 -15.51 -5.92 10.01
C SER A 25 -13.99 -5.68 9.97
N SER A 26 -13.17 -6.73 9.84
CA SER A 26 -11.70 -6.63 9.82
C SER A 26 -11.05 -7.92 9.31
N ALA A 27 -9.80 -7.83 8.85
CA ALA A 27 -9.04 -9.02 8.44
C ALA A 27 -8.68 -9.88 9.66
N ILE A 28 -9.08 -11.16 9.66
CA ILE A 28 -8.75 -12.12 10.71
C ILE A 28 -7.46 -12.85 10.34
N VAL A 29 -6.57 -13.05 11.31
CA VAL A 29 -5.36 -13.87 11.14
C VAL A 29 -5.52 -15.15 11.95
N LEU A 30 -5.48 -16.29 11.26
CA LEU A 30 -5.50 -17.63 11.84
C LEU A 30 -4.07 -18.14 11.98
N GLU A 31 -3.73 -18.69 13.14
CA GLU A 31 -2.43 -19.32 13.35
C GLU A 31 -2.59 -20.83 13.56
N ARG A 32 -1.82 -21.62 12.81
CA ARG A 32 -1.73 -23.06 12.99
C ARG A 32 -0.28 -23.49 12.95
N ARG A 33 0.24 -24.02 14.06
CA ARG A 33 1.61 -24.54 14.16
C ARG A 33 2.67 -23.51 13.72
N GLY A 34 2.49 -22.25 14.12
CA GLY A 34 3.39 -21.14 13.78
C GLY A 34 3.22 -20.59 12.36
N VAL A 35 2.32 -21.13 11.55
CA VAL A 35 1.98 -20.59 10.23
C VAL A 35 0.76 -19.70 10.35
N ARG A 36 0.84 -18.48 9.82
CA ARG A 36 -0.23 -17.49 9.83
C ARG A 36 -0.94 -17.45 8.48
N TYR A 37 -2.26 -17.56 8.52
CA TYR A 37 -3.15 -17.47 7.39
C TYR A 37 -4.01 -16.22 7.58
N ARG A 38 -4.12 -15.39 6.55
CA ARG A 38 -5.00 -14.22 6.59
C ARG A 38 -6.31 -14.59 5.90
N LEU A 39 -7.40 -14.46 6.63
CA LEU A 39 -8.75 -14.63 6.11
C LEU A 39 -9.32 -13.24 5.81
N GLN A 40 -9.71 -13.05 4.56
CA GLN A 40 -10.39 -11.85 4.08
C GLN A 40 -11.59 -12.29 3.26
N ARG A 41 -12.69 -11.54 3.35
CA ARG A 41 -13.84 -11.79 2.50
C ARG A 41 -13.42 -11.55 1.06
N GLU A 42 -13.47 -12.61 0.26
CA GLU A 42 -13.33 -12.47 -1.19
C GLU A 42 -14.60 -11.80 -1.71
N SER A 43 -14.46 -10.58 -2.22
CA SER A 43 -15.56 -9.88 -2.88
C SER A 43 -15.79 -10.54 -4.24
N LEU A 44 -16.76 -11.46 -4.32
CA LEU A 44 -17.18 -12.12 -5.58
C LEU A 44 -17.87 -11.17 -6.59
N ALA A 45 -17.85 -9.86 -6.34
CA ALA A 45 -18.23 -8.83 -7.29
C ALA A 45 -17.18 -7.74 -7.31
N ILE A 46 -16.50 -7.62 -8.45
CA ILE A 46 -16.44 -6.40 -9.27
C ILE A 46 -17.10 -5.20 -8.56
N ALA A 47 -16.30 -4.17 -8.24
CA ALA A 47 -16.68 -2.96 -7.49
C ALA A 47 -16.71 -3.10 -5.96
N ASN A 48 -15.51 -3.19 -5.35
CA ASN A 48 -15.28 -2.23 -4.29
C ASN A 48 -15.33 -0.83 -4.94
N GLU A 49 -15.98 0.15 -4.34
CA GLU A 49 -15.82 1.56 -4.74
C GLU A 49 -14.34 2.02 -4.68
N ASN A 50 -13.49 1.19 -4.04
CA ASN A 50 -12.04 1.31 -3.96
C ASN A 50 -11.27 0.19 -4.70
N ASP A 51 -11.90 -0.57 -5.61
CA ASP A 51 -11.18 -1.51 -6.46
C ASP A 51 -10.39 -0.72 -7.50
N ILE A 52 -9.12 -0.43 -7.16
CA ILE A 52 -8.17 0.29 -8.01
C ILE A 52 -7.92 -0.42 -9.34
N TRP A 53 -8.36 -1.68 -9.49
CA TRP A 53 -8.18 -2.51 -10.68
C TRP A 53 -9.47 -2.79 -11.45
N ALA A 54 -10.63 -2.27 -11.03
CA ALA A 54 -11.91 -2.55 -11.67
C ALA A 54 -11.95 -2.24 -13.19
N ASN A 55 -11.10 -1.34 -13.65
CA ASN A 55 -10.93 -0.98 -15.08
C ASN A 55 -9.51 -1.25 -15.60
N TYR A 56 -8.78 -2.18 -14.97
CA TYR A 56 -7.43 -2.51 -15.36
C TYR A 56 -7.40 -3.29 -16.67
N ASP A 57 -6.95 -2.63 -17.72
CA ASP A 57 -6.61 -3.26 -19.00
C ASP A 57 -5.10 -3.54 -19.04
N PRO A 58 -4.67 -4.81 -18.96
CA PRO A 58 -3.26 -5.17 -18.94
C PRO A 58 -2.52 -4.82 -20.24
N GLU A 59 -3.20 -4.84 -21.39
CA GLU A 59 -2.58 -4.49 -22.67
C GLU A 59 -2.37 -2.98 -22.78
N ARG A 60 -3.36 -2.19 -22.35
CA ARG A 60 -3.22 -0.74 -22.24
C ARG A 60 -2.14 -0.33 -21.24
N ALA A 61 -2.05 -1.01 -20.10
CA ALA A 61 -1.00 -0.78 -19.11
C ALA A 61 0.39 -1.10 -19.69
N ARG A 62 0.56 -2.24 -20.36
CA ARG A 62 1.81 -2.62 -21.03
C ARG A 62 2.21 -1.63 -22.12
N ALA A 63 1.24 -1.15 -22.92
CA ALA A 63 1.48 -0.15 -23.95
C ALA A 63 1.92 1.20 -23.35
N ALA A 64 1.29 1.64 -22.26
CA ALA A 64 1.66 2.86 -21.55
C ALA A 64 3.06 2.76 -20.94
N ILE A 65 3.41 1.63 -20.31
CA ILE A 65 4.75 1.37 -19.77
C ILE A 65 5.79 1.41 -20.89
N ARG A 66 5.53 0.75 -22.03
CA ARG A 66 6.43 0.80 -23.19
C ARG A 66 6.60 2.22 -23.74
N LYS A 67 5.53 3.02 -23.78
CA LYS A 67 5.58 4.43 -24.22
C LYS A 67 6.38 5.31 -23.24
N ALA A 68 6.26 5.06 -21.94
CA ALA A 68 6.96 5.80 -20.90
C ALA A 68 8.38 5.27 -20.62
N ALA A 69 8.72 4.09 -21.11
CA ALA A 69 10.05 3.51 -20.97
C ALA A 69 11.08 4.42 -21.65
N GLY A 70 12.04 4.92 -20.87
CA GLY A 70 13.04 5.88 -21.34
C GLY A 70 12.59 7.35 -21.29
N ALA A 71 11.37 7.67 -20.89
CA ALA A 71 10.92 9.07 -20.76
C ALA A 71 11.66 9.88 -19.67
N TRP A 72 12.52 9.22 -18.89
CA TRP A 72 13.32 9.77 -17.80
C TRP A 72 14.81 9.53 -18.04
N SER A 73 15.21 9.05 -19.22
CA SER A 73 16.61 8.69 -19.50
C SER A 73 17.55 9.89 -19.61
N ASP A 74 16.99 11.06 -19.87
CA ASP A 74 17.67 12.36 -19.99
C ASP A 74 17.83 13.08 -18.65
N LEU A 75 17.28 12.52 -17.56
CA LEU A 75 17.47 13.11 -16.24
C LEU A 75 18.86 12.85 -15.69
N ASP A 76 19.49 13.93 -15.24
CA ASP A 76 20.70 13.85 -14.42
C ASP A 76 20.33 13.39 -13.01
N THR A 77 20.39 12.07 -12.81
CA THR A 77 20.03 11.47 -11.52
C THR A 77 20.97 11.88 -10.38
N ASP A 78 22.21 12.25 -10.69
CA ASP A 78 23.20 12.58 -9.66
C ASP A 78 23.03 14.03 -9.19
N ALA A 79 22.78 14.96 -10.11
CA ALA A 79 22.38 16.33 -9.77
C ALA A 79 21.06 16.33 -8.96
N MET A 80 20.11 15.47 -9.31
CA MET A 80 18.85 15.34 -8.56
C MET A 80 19.11 14.84 -7.12
N LYS A 81 19.94 13.80 -6.94
CA LYS A 81 20.31 13.29 -5.60
C LYS A 81 20.98 14.39 -4.78
N GLU A 82 21.96 15.08 -5.34
CA GLU A 82 22.69 16.16 -4.67
C GLU A 82 21.72 17.25 -4.20
N SER A 83 20.77 17.66 -5.06
CA SER A 83 19.77 18.66 -4.71
C SER A 83 18.88 18.24 -3.53
N ILE A 84 18.51 16.95 -3.46
CA ILE A 84 17.71 16.40 -2.36
C ILE A 84 18.51 16.36 -1.07
N TYR A 85 19.78 15.94 -1.11
CA TYR A 85 20.64 15.94 0.07
C TYR A 85 20.89 17.35 0.59
N ARG A 86 21.17 18.30 -0.31
CA ARG A 86 21.32 19.71 0.05
C ARG A 86 20.06 20.26 0.69
N ALA A 87 18.88 20.01 0.11
CA ALA A 87 17.62 20.47 0.69
C ALA A 87 17.34 19.85 2.08
N ARG A 88 17.77 18.61 2.32
CA ARG A 88 17.69 17.97 3.64
C ARG A 88 18.65 18.62 4.63
N ASP A 89 19.87 18.92 4.22
CA ASP A 89 20.87 19.59 5.07
C ASP A 89 20.46 21.02 5.41
N GLU A 90 20.01 21.79 4.42
CA GLU A 90 19.50 23.16 4.61
C GLU A 90 18.19 23.21 5.39
N GLY A 91 17.30 22.22 5.18
CA GLY A 91 16.05 22.05 5.90
C GLY A 91 16.22 21.48 7.31
N SER A 92 17.41 20.98 7.65
CA SER A 92 17.75 20.56 9.00
C SER A 92 17.93 21.80 9.85
N ARG A 93 16.97 22.07 10.74
CA ARG A 93 17.15 23.07 11.80
C ARG A 93 18.30 22.59 12.70
N PRO A 94 19.44 23.29 12.78
CA PRO A 94 20.47 22.97 13.76
C PRO A 94 19.85 23.02 15.17
N PRO A 95 20.21 22.11 16.09
CA PRO A 95 19.67 22.08 17.45
C PRO A 95 19.84 23.42 18.18
N ASP A 96 20.88 24.18 17.84
CA ASP A 96 21.20 25.47 18.46
C ASP A 96 20.47 26.67 17.83
N ARG A 97 19.66 26.46 16.78
CA ARG A 97 18.93 27.54 16.12
C ARG A 97 17.64 27.84 16.88
N PRO A 98 17.45 29.01 17.53
CA PRO A 98 16.28 29.31 18.35
C PRO A 98 14.98 29.34 17.53
N SER A 99 13.93 28.67 18.00
CA SER A 99 12.60 28.71 17.36
C SER A 99 12.05 30.12 17.37
N ALA A 100 11.57 30.59 16.20
CA ALA A 100 10.90 31.89 16.06
C ALA A 100 9.68 32.05 17.00
N ILE A 101 9.20 30.95 17.59
CA ILE A 101 8.15 30.92 18.62
C ILE A 101 8.65 31.51 19.97
N SER A 102 9.96 31.58 20.20
CA SER A 102 10.52 32.05 21.48
C SER A 102 10.74 33.56 21.56
N SER A 103 10.57 34.33 20.47
CA SER A 103 10.79 35.79 20.48
C SER A 103 9.50 36.61 20.72
N ILE A 104 8.35 35.96 20.90
CA ILE A 104 7.05 36.61 21.12
C ILE A 104 6.58 36.52 22.59
N ALA A 105 7.38 35.96 23.50
CA ALA A 105 7.01 35.78 24.91
C ALA A 105 7.80 36.68 25.90
N THR A 106 8.42 37.76 25.43
CA THR A 106 9.03 38.76 26.34
C THR A 106 8.86 40.16 25.75
N GLY A 107 7.71 40.74 26.06
CA GLY A 107 7.35 42.14 25.85
C GLY A 107 6.29 42.53 26.86
#